data_AF-A0A7Y0EJ13-F1
#
_entry.id   AF-A0A7Y0EJ13-F1
#
_cell.length_a   1.000
_cell.length_b   1.000
_cell.length_c   1.000
_cell.angle_alpha   90.00
_cell.angle_beta   90.00
_cell.angle_gamma   90.00
#
_symmetry.space_group_name_H-M   'P 1'
#
loop_
_entity.id
_entity.type
_entity.pdbx_description
1 polymer ?
#
loop_
_entity_poly.entity_id
_entity_poly.type
_entity_poly.pdbx_seq_one_letter_code
_entity_poly.pdbx_strand_id
1 'polypeptide(L)'
;MDKNYIKALSIAEEASSKINNLYEKVDVEGFENYRGYKATEKVIEDLEDFTRTIEHYSKLTKEGYLELNRNGRYQLKGIELTCGYPVEIYNREYNEWNDGRIEHSSDYNGYYFYNYDEEHISLNDGMKARVRI
;
A
#
# COMPACT_ATOMS: atom_id res chain seq x y z
N MET A 1 -8.52 -8.13 8.91
CA MET A 1 -7.59 -9.10 8.31
C MET A 1 -7.64 -10.41 9.10
N ASP A 2 -7.46 -11.56 8.45
CA ASP A 2 -7.45 -12.86 9.14
C ASP A 2 -6.25 -13.01 10.09
N LYS A 3 -6.46 -13.67 11.23
CA LYS A 3 -5.43 -13.86 12.27
C LYS A 3 -4.21 -14.64 11.79
N ASN A 4 -4.34 -15.50 10.78
CA ASN A 4 -3.24 -16.27 10.23
C ASN A 4 -2.25 -15.38 9.46
N TYR A 5 -2.71 -14.31 8.82
CA TYR A 5 -1.82 -13.33 8.18
C TYR A 5 -1.05 -12.52 9.23
N ILE A 6 -1.67 -12.19 10.36
CA ILE A 6 -0.96 -11.52 11.48
C ILE A 6 0.10 -12.44 12.10
N LYS A 7 -0.19 -13.75 12.21
CA LYS A 7 0.83 -14.72 12.62
C LYS A 7 1.96 -14.84 11.60
N ALA A 8 1.62 -14.84 10.30
CA ALA A 8 2.62 -14.86 9.23
C ALA A 8 3.51 -13.62 9.26
N LEU A 9 2.98 -12.43 9.57
CA LEU A 9 3.75 -11.21 9.78
C LEU A 9 4.82 -11.39 10.86
N SER A 10 4.44 -11.86 12.05
CA SER A 10 5.39 -12.07 13.14
C SER A 10 6.50 -13.07 12.77
N ILE A 11 6.17 -14.13 12.01
CA ILE A 11 7.16 -15.09 11.52
C ILE A 11 8.09 -14.44 10.48
N ALA A 12 7.54 -13.62 9.58
CA ALA A 12 8.30 -12.92 8.55
C ALA A 12 9.30 -11.92 9.15
N GLU A 13 8.89 -11.15 10.16
CA GLU A 13 9.76 -10.24 10.92
C GLU A 13 10.91 -10.98 11.61
N GLU A 14 10.61 -12.11 12.27
CA GLU A 14 11.62 -12.94 12.93
C GLU A 14 12.60 -13.55 11.91
N ALA A 15 12.08 -14.06 10.80
CA ALA A 15 12.89 -14.61 9.72
C ALA A 15 13.79 -13.54 9.09
N SER A 16 13.24 -12.37 8.76
CA SER A 16 13.99 -11.25 8.18
C SER A 16 15.13 -10.81 9.10
N SER A 17 14.86 -10.66 10.40
CA SER A 17 15.89 -10.31 11.39
C SER A 17 17.02 -11.35 11.43
N LYS A 18 16.69 -12.65 11.47
CA LYS A 18 17.71 -13.72 11.51
C LYS A 18 18.52 -13.79 10.22
N ILE A 19 17.87 -13.62 9.07
CA ILE A 19 18.53 -13.67 7.75
C ILE A 19 19.45 -12.47 7.58
N ASN A 20 19.00 -11.25 7.88
CA ASN A 20 19.82 -10.03 7.82
C ASN A 20 21.09 -10.15 8.67
N ASN A 21 20.96 -10.66 9.91
CA ASN A 21 22.10 -10.90 10.80
C ASN A 21 23.16 -11.87 10.24
N LEU A 22 22.76 -12.80 9.37
CA LEU A 22 23.68 -13.68 8.66
C LEU A 22 24.26 -12.98 7.44
N TYR A 23 23.40 -12.35 6.64
CA TYR A 23 23.73 -11.64 5.40
C TYR A 23 24.84 -10.60 5.60
N GLU A 24 24.79 -9.81 6.67
CA GLU A 24 25.81 -8.80 7.01
C GLU A 24 27.21 -9.37 7.27
N LYS A 25 27.33 -10.68 7.52
CA LYS A 25 28.58 -11.35 7.89
C LYS A 25 29.17 -12.22 6.79
N VAL A 26 28.47 -12.35 5.66
CA VAL A 26 28.87 -13.27 4.58
C VAL A 26 30.03 -12.67 3.78
N ASP A 27 31.05 -13.49 3.53
CA ASP A 27 32.05 -13.22 2.50
C ASP A 27 31.48 -13.57 1.11
N VAL A 28 31.56 -12.62 0.19
CA VAL A 28 30.93 -12.69 -1.15
C VAL A 28 31.94 -13.15 -2.21
N GLU A 29 33.18 -13.47 -1.83
CA GLU A 29 34.19 -13.94 -2.77
C GLU A 29 33.81 -15.28 -3.43
N GLY A 30 33.99 -15.36 -4.75
CA GLY A 30 33.66 -16.55 -5.54
C GLY A 30 32.25 -16.52 -6.13
N PHE A 31 32.07 -17.29 -7.21
CA PHE A 31 30.83 -17.30 -7.97
C PHE A 31 29.66 -17.82 -7.15
N GLU A 32 29.82 -18.92 -6.44
CA GLU A 32 28.78 -19.58 -5.64
C GLU A 32 28.30 -18.67 -4.51
N ASN A 33 29.22 -18.01 -3.79
CA ASN A 33 28.89 -17.09 -2.70
C ASN A 33 28.14 -15.87 -3.23
N TYR A 34 28.57 -15.29 -4.36
CA TYR A 34 27.83 -14.19 -5.00
C TYR A 34 26.40 -14.59 -5.40
N ARG A 35 26.20 -15.80 -5.93
CA ARG A 35 24.85 -16.31 -6.24
C ARG A 35 24.00 -16.49 -4.98
N GLY A 36 24.59 -17.02 -3.90
CA GLY A 36 23.94 -17.12 -2.59
C GLY A 36 23.54 -15.76 -2.04
N TYR A 37 24.47 -14.81 -2.01
CA TYR A 37 24.25 -13.43 -1.56
C TYR A 37 23.07 -12.77 -2.29
N LYS A 38 23.04 -12.85 -3.63
CA LYS A 38 21.94 -12.28 -4.42
C LYS A 38 20.59 -12.96 -4.17
N ALA A 39 20.57 -14.27 -3.94
CA ALA A 39 19.34 -14.97 -3.59
C ALA A 39 18.84 -14.56 -2.19
N THR A 40 19.76 -14.37 -1.23
CA THR A 40 19.42 -13.91 0.13
C THR A 40 18.90 -12.47 0.13
N GLU A 41 19.56 -11.56 -0.60
CA GLU A 41 19.12 -10.17 -0.79
C GLU A 41 17.65 -10.14 -1.26
N LYS A 42 17.32 -10.97 -2.26
CA LYS A 42 15.95 -11.04 -2.79
C LYS A 42 14.93 -11.52 -1.75
N VAL A 43 15.29 -12.50 -0.94
CA VAL A 43 14.41 -12.98 0.15
C VAL A 43 14.18 -11.90 1.20
N ILE A 44 15.20 -11.10 1.54
CA ILE A 44 15.07 -9.99 2.48
C ILE A 44 14.07 -8.96 1.92
N GLU A 45 14.25 -8.53 0.67
CA GLU A 45 13.33 -7.60 -0.01
C GLU A 45 11.88 -8.12 0.02
N ASP A 46 11.67 -9.39 -0.33
CA ASP A 46 10.34 -9.98 -0.38
C ASP A 46 9.67 -10.05 1.02
N LEU A 47 10.46 -10.27 2.08
CA LEU A 47 9.96 -10.25 3.47
C LEU A 47 9.61 -8.84 3.93
N GLU A 48 10.39 -7.84 3.55
CA GLU A 48 10.11 -6.43 3.85
C GLU A 48 8.85 -5.94 3.13
N ASP A 49 8.69 -6.29 1.85
CA ASP A 49 7.50 -5.98 1.07
C ASP A 49 6.25 -6.65 1.64
N PHE A 50 6.35 -7.93 2.00
CA PHE A 50 5.28 -8.65 2.68
C PHE A 50 4.90 -7.96 4.00
N THR A 51 5.88 -7.64 4.83
CA THR A 51 5.68 -6.98 6.14
C THR A 51 4.94 -5.66 5.97
N ARG A 52 5.46 -4.78 5.10
CA ARG A 52 4.86 -3.48 4.79
C ARG A 52 3.42 -3.61 4.29
N THR A 53 3.16 -4.60 3.44
CA THR A 53 1.82 -4.89 2.91
C THR A 53 0.86 -5.28 4.02
N ILE A 54 1.22 -6.27 4.85
CA ILE A 54 0.36 -6.74 5.93
C ILE A 54 0.13 -5.63 6.97
N GLU A 55 1.17 -4.91 7.37
CA GLU A 55 1.05 -3.78 8.28
C GLU A 55 0.07 -2.72 7.75
N HIS A 56 0.23 -2.30 6.49
CA HIS A 56 -0.67 -1.34 5.85
C HIS A 56 -2.12 -1.83 5.88
N TYR A 57 -2.37 -3.04 5.38
CA TYR A 57 -3.72 -3.58 5.25
C TYR A 57 -4.36 -4.01 6.58
N SER A 58 -3.57 -4.13 7.65
CA SER A 58 -4.04 -4.40 9.01
C SER A 58 -4.63 -3.17 9.71
N LYS A 59 -4.31 -1.96 9.24
CA LYS A 59 -4.77 -0.69 9.85
C LYS A 59 -6.29 -0.56 9.84
N LEU A 60 -6.82 0.16 10.81
CA LEU A 60 -8.24 0.50 10.86
C LEU A 60 -8.60 1.40 9.69
N THR A 61 -9.84 1.26 9.20
CA THR A 61 -10.34 2.09 8.10
C THR A 61 -11.38 3.08 8.62
N LYS A 62 -11.33 4.29 8.06
CA LYS A 62 -12.37 5.30 8.23
C LYS A 62 -13.12 5.43 6.91
N GLU A 63 -14.25 4.74 6.80
CA GLU A 63 -15.09 4.75 5.60
C GLU A 63 -16.04 5.95 5.58
N GLY A 64 -16.39 6.44 4.40
CA GLY A 64 -17.34 7.52 4.20
C GLY A 64 -17.56 7.83 2.71
N TYR A 65 -17.90 9.08 2.44
CA TYR A 65 -18.08 9.60 1.08
C TYR A 65 -17.15 10.80 0.86
N LEU A 66 -16.57 10.88 -0.32
CA LEU A 66 -15.75 12.03 -0.71
C LEU A 66 -16.61 13.27 -0.84
N GLU A 67 -16.07 14.39 -0.36
CA GLU A 67 -16.67 15.71 -0.44
C GLU A 67 -15.59 16.71 -0.85
N LEU A 68 -15.84 17.55 -1.84
CA LEU A 68 -14.97 18.66 -2.19
C LEU A 68 -15.14 19.78 -1.16
N ASN A 69 -14.07 20.09 -0.45
CA ASN A 69 -14.09 21.13 0.56
C ASN A 69 -13.99 22.54 -0.05
N ARG A 70 -14.15 23.57 0.78
CA ARG A 70 -14.05 24.99 0.37
C ARG A 70 -12.69 25.39 -0.20
N ASN A 71 -11.64 24.62 0.04
CA ASN A 71 -10.29 24.84 -0.50
C ASN A 71 -10.13 24.19 -1.89
N GLY A 72 -11.20 23.60 -2.44
CA GLY A 72 -11.18 22.90 -3.71
C GLY A 72 -10.48 21.55 -3.64
N ARG A 73 -10.40 20.91 -2.47
CA ARG A 73 -9.74 19.61 -2.26
C ARG A 73 -10.71 18.58 -1.72
N TYR A 74 -10.56 17.33 -2.15
CA TYR A 74 -11.38 16.26 -1.60
C TYR A 74 -11.02 16.00 -0.15
N GLN A 75 -12.03 15.72 0.65
CA GLN A 75 -11.90 15.28 2.04
C GLN A 75 -12.76 14.05 2.31
N LEU A 76 -12.37 13.29 3.33
CA LEU A 76 -13.16 12.18 3.86
C LEU A 76 -13.33 12.34 5.37
N LYS A 77 -14.56 12.61 5.83
CA LYS A 77 -14.87 12.81 7.26
C LYS A 77 -13.88 13.81 7.93
N GLY A 78 -13.66 14.94 7.28
CA GLY A 78 -12.79 16.03 7.75
C GLY A 78 -11.29 15.84 7.52
N ILE A 79 -10.85 14.72 6.92
CA ILE A 79 -9.45 14.51 6.53
C ILE A 79 -9.29 15.01 5.10
N GLU A 80 -8.55 16.10 4.90
CA GLU A 80 -8.21 16.60 3.57
C GLU A 80 -7.23 15.64 2.87
N LEU A 81 -7.53 15.27 1.63
CA LEU A 81 -6.75 14.31 0.85
C LEU A 81 -5.97 15.05 -0.24
N THR A 82 -4.65 15.16 -0.05
CA THR A 82 -3.75 15.81 -1.01
C THR A 82 -3.27 14.84 -2.08
N CYS A 83 -2.65 15.33 -3.15
CA CYS A 83 -1.96 14.44 -4.09
C CYS A 83 -0.95 13.53 -3.37
N GLY A 84 -0.87 12.27 -3.79
CA GLY A 84 -0.10 11.21 -3.13
C GLY A 84 -0.78 10.57 -1.92
N TYR A 85 -1.91 11.10 -1.44
CA TYR A 85 -2.58 10.55 -0.26
C TYR A 85 -3.24 9.20 -0.59
N PRO A 86 -2.93 8.11 0.15
CA PRO A 86 -3.49 6.79 -0.12
C PRO A 86 -4.98 6.74 0.23
N VAL A 87 -5.78 6.21 -0.68
CA VAL A 87 -7.23 6.09 -0.53
C VAL A 87 -7.68 4.79 -1.17
N GLU A 88 -8.76 4.22 -0.67
CA GLU A 88 -9.43 3.08 -1.30
C GLU A 88 -10.82 3.53 -1.75
N ILE A 89 -11.14 3.29 -3.02
CA ILE A 89 -12.45 3.63 -3.60
C ILE A 89 -13.26 2.35 -3.78
N TYR A 90 -14.53 2.39 -3.41
CA TYR A 90 -15.40 1.23 -3.51
C TYR A 90 -15.94 1.07 -4.94
N ASN A 91 -15.55 -0.02 -5.59
CA ASN A 91 -16.09 -0.42 -6.89
C ASN A 91 -17.44 -1.12 -6.68
N ARG A 92 -18.51 -0.49 -7.18
CA ARG A 92 -19.88 -1.01 -7.04
C ARG A 92 -20.20 -2.16 -7.99
N GLU A 93 -19.51 -2.26 -9.12
CA GLU A 93 -19.72 -3.32 -10.11
C GLU A 93 -19.25 -4.67 -9.55
N TYR A 94 -18.07 -4.69 -8.94
CA TYR A 94 -17.47 -5.91 -8.38
C TYR A 94 -17.66 -6.06 -6.86
N ASN A 95 -18.32 -5.08 -6.21
CA ASN A 95 -18.58 -5.08 -4.77
C ASN A 95 -17.29 -5.23 -3.93
N GLU A 96 -16.26 -4.48 -4.32
CA GLU A 96 -14.91 -4.56 -3.74
C GLU A 96 -14.28 -3.18 -3.53
N TRP A 97 -13.12 -3.16 -2.88
CA TRP A 97 -12.35 -1.94 -2.63
C TRP A 97 -11.09 -1.99 -3.47
N ASN A 98 -10.89 -0.95 -4.28
CA ASN A 98 -9.67 -0.78 -5.08
C ASN A 98 -8.74 0.17 -4.33
N ASP A 99 -7.45 -0.16 -4.28
CA ASP A 99 -6.43 0.66 -3.65
C ASP A 99 -5.74 1.59 -4.65
N GLY A 100 -5.24 2.69 -4.12
CA GLY A 100 -4.63 3.71 -4.95
C GLY A 100 -4.33 4.96 -4.17
N ARG A 101 -4.23 6.07 -4.89
CA ARG A 101 -3.94 7.38 -4.31
C ARG A 101 -4.66 8.51 -5.04
N ILE A 102 -4.84 9.61 -4.34
CA ILE A 102 -5.33 10.86 -4.92
C ILE A 102 -4.23 11.47 -5.80
N GLU A 103 -4.60 11.86 -7.00
CA GLU A 103 -3.75 12.63 -7.92
C GLU A 103 -4.56 13.76 -8.56
N HIS A 104 -3.87 14.66 -9.28
CA HIS A 104 -4.51 15.77 -9.97
C HIS A 104 -3.93 15.94 -11.37
N SER A 105 -4.79 16.00 -12.39
CA SER A 105 -4.39 16.27 -13.77
C SER A 105 -5.53 16.93 -14.55
N SER A 106 -5.18 17.79 -15.51
CA SER A 106 -6.14 18.35 -16.47
C SER A 106 -6.81 17.26 -17.31
N ASP A 107 -6.13 16.15 -17.57
CA ASP A 107 -6.65 15.05 -18.41
C ASP A 107 -7.85 14.36 -17.78
N TYR A 108 -7.97 14.44 -16.44
CA TYR A 108 -9.09 13.92 -15.67
C TYR A 108 -10.06 15.02 -15.18
N ASN A 109 -9.91 16.25 -15.70
CA ASN A 109 -10.64 17.44 -15.27
C ASN A 109 -10.48 17.77 -13.77
N GLY A 110 -9.29 17.52 -13.22
CA GLY A 110 -8.94 17.85 -11.84
C GLY A 110 -8.46 16.63 -11.05
N TYR A 111 -9.03 16.43 -9.87
CA TYR A 111 -8.67 15.32 -9.00
C TYR A 111 -9.16 13.98 -9.53
N TYR A 112 -8.29 12.98 -9.47
CA TYR A 112 -8.59 11.62 -9.90
C TYR A 112 -7.97 10.59 -8.95
N PHE A 113 -8.54 9.39 -8.97
CA PHE A 113 -8.03 8.23 -8.27
C PHE A 113 -7.06 7.50 -9.20
N TYR A 114 -5.79 7.54 -8.85
CA TYR A 114 -4.78 6.68 -9.45
C TYR A 114 -4.96 5.28 -8.86
N ASN A 115 -5.70 4.44 -9.58
CA ASN A 115 -5.89 3.03 -9.26
C ASN A 115 -4.61 2.24 -9.57
N TYR A 116 -4.18 1.37 -8.66
CA TYR A 116 -2.96 0.57 -8.84
C TYR A 116 -3.17 -0.67 -9.71
N ASP A 117 -4.37 -1.23 -9.69
CA ASP A 117 -4.68 -2.51 -10.35
C ASP A 117 -5.50 -2.33 -11.65
N GLU A 118 -6.18 -1.19 -11.82
CA GLU A 118 -7.06 -0.94 -12.96
C GLU A 118 -6.94 0.48 -13.53
N GLU A 119 -7.89 0.86 -14.37
CA GLU A 119 -7.99 2.21 -14.92
C GLU A 119 -8.20 3.26 -13.84
N HIS A 120 -7.58 4.41 -14.05
CA HIS A 120 -7.73 5.58 -13.20
C HIS A 120 -9.07 6.26 -13.46
N ILE A 121 -9.71 6.78 -12.41
CA ILE A 121 -11.05 7.37 -12.52
C ILE A 121 -11.07 8.79 -11.97
N SER A 122 -11.78 9.69 -12.65
CA SER A 122 -12.04 11.04 -12.12
C SER A 122 -12.84 10.94 -10.81
N LEU A 123 -12.43 11.73 -9.82
CA LEU A 123 -13.10 11.77 -8.53
C LEU A 123 -14.30 12.70 -8.57
N ASN A 124 -15.37 12.29 -7.90
CA ASN A 124 -16.62 13.04 -7.80
C ASN A 124 -17.14 13.01 -6.36
N ASP A 125 -17.88 14.05 -5.97
CA ASP A 125 -18.62 14.10 -4.71
C ASP A 125 -19.53 12.88 -4.56
N GLY A 126 -19.61 12.34 -3.34
CA GLY A 126 -20.45 11.20 -3.02
C GLY A 126 -19.87 9.83 -3.43
N MET A 127 -18.65 9.78 -3.96
CA MET A 127 -17.94 8.52 -4.14
C MET A 127 -17.64 7.87 -2.78
N LYS A 128 -17.99 6.59 -2.64
CA LYS A 128 -17.73 5.86 -1.39
C LYS A 128 -16.24 5.52 -1.32
N ALA A 129 -15.60 5.97 -0.25
CA ALA A 129 -14.17 5.87 -0.07
C ALA A 129 -13.84 5.47 1.38
N ARG A 130 -12.62 4.97 1.59
CA ARG A 130 -12.06 4.80 2.92
C ARG A 130 -10.58 5.15 2.93
N VAL A 131 -10.11 5.60 4.07
CA VAL A 131 -8.68 5.83 4.34
C VAL A 131 -8.26 5.02 5.55
N ARG A 132 -6.99 4.63 5.59
CA ARG A 132 -6.41 3.89 6.71
C ARG A 132 -5.84 4.86 7.74
N ILE A 133 -6.08 4.59 9.03
CA ILE A 133 -5.64 5.38 10.18
C ILE A 133 -4.76 4.57 11.13
#